data_AF-A0A1I2C835-F1
#
_entry.id   AF-A0A1I2C835-F1
#
_cell.length_a   1.000
_cell.length_b   1.000
_cell.length_c   1.000
_cell.angle_alpha   90.00
_cell.angle_beta   90.00
_cell.angle_gamma   90.00
#
_symmetry.space_group_name_H-M   'P 1'
#
loop_
_entity.id
_entity.type
_entity.pdbx_description
1 polymer ?
#
loop_
_entity_poly.entity_id
_entity_poly.type
_entity_poly.pdbx_seq_one_letter_code
_entity_poly.pdbx_strand_id
1 'polypeptide(L)'
;MRMNRLGIWGALAALSFVAGAANAGTFPDFGYKPPSSYTGALFQLSQDYPKQMPNSAPPAFFAQVPKPLTNDFEKWRPYVDEVKKYCLEGNVETDWVVQKNRVRRWYHAPWQHYGPDGREGVHGLTKEAQIQPLQLAPTQKTAGQTYAVGIYNDLGGYTFGQVWKDPQNPDPRYTSKPNSFPNGTVVCKALFADVVQSEVPFLQNPVQWDAYITDSFKSSNRVMRKVALIQMDFAVRDTRIPGTGWIFGTFQYNGAKTGKAGWDNLVPVGVMWGNDPQDNGNTYSNPQPTVTKINPNLKETAINANTRELPPTHLGWNGRLNGPVDNPVSACMSCHMTAEAPAVSPMNPTFQANPPPMGSPEWMRWFQNEPAGQPFDPGKALSTDYSLQLAGGLQNFYDWKCNQGGVFVNGGDACTNRANVRLQLNAVPKPVKIFKVTRDPGLDDIH
;
A
#
# COMPACT_ATOMS: atom_id res chain seq x y z
N MET A 1 41.59 -49.03 -14.97
CA MET A 1 42.13 -48.16 -13.89
C MET A 1 41.08 -47.11 -13.58
N ARG A 2 40.68 -46.99 -12.31
CA ARG A 2 39.48 -46.27 -11.83
C ARG A 2 39.58 -44.75 -12.06
N MET A 3 38.48 -44.13 -12.49
CA MET A 3 38.20 -42.71 -12.20
C MET A 3 36.83 -42.63 -11.52
N ASN A 4 36.88 -42.37 -10.20
CA ASN A 4 35.73 -42.03 -9.37
C ASN A 4 35.24 -40.63 -9.74
N ARG A 5 33.96 -40.50 -10.11
CA ARG A 5 33.24 -39.21 -9.99
C ARG A 5 32.41 -39.25 -8.71
N LEU A 6 32.83 -38.46 -7.72
CA LEU A 6 31.99 -38.13 -6.57
C LEU A 6 30.81 -37.27 -7.07
N GLY A 7 29.59 -37.75 -6.86
CA GLY A 7 28.38 -36.96 -7.02
C GLY A 7 28.21 -36.00 -5.85
N ILE A 8 28.17 -34.71 -6.16
CA ILE A 8 27.75 -33.65 -5.24
C ILE A 8 26.23 -33.77 -5.09
N TRP A 9 25.79 -34.16 -3.89
CA TRP A 9 24.38 -34.06 -3.50
C TRP A 9 24.11 -32.60 -3.11
N GLY A 10 23.59 -31.82 -4.06
CA GLY A 10 22.98 -30.53 -3.77
C GLY A 10 21.62 -30.76 -3.11
N ALA A 11 21.47 -30.30 -1.86
CA ALA A 11 20.18 -30.28 -1.18
C ALA A 11 19.28 -29.23 -1.87
N LEU A 12 18.32 -29.69 -2.67
CA LEU A 12 17.19 -28.87 -3.09
C LEU A 12 16.32 -28.59 -1.86
N ALA A 13 16.41 -27.38 -1.32
CA ALA A 13 15.40 -26.87 -0.41
C ALA A 13 14.09 -26.71 -1.19
N ALA A 14 13.14 -27.60 -0.96
CA ALA A 14 11.82 -27.51 -1.55
C ALA A 14 11.08 -26.28 -0.98
N LEU A 15 10.99 -25.22 -1.79
CA LEU A 15 10.05 -24.12 -1.60
C LEU A 15 8.62 -24.70 -1.62
N SER A 16 8.09 -24.99 -0.44
CA SER A 16 6.69 -25.40 -0.30
C SER A 16 5.81 -24.17 -0.40
N PHE A 17 5.44 -23.77 -1.61
CA PHE A 17 4.32 -22.87 -1.82
C PHE A 17 3.06 -23.62 -1.40
N VAL A 18 2.44 -23.23 -0.29
CA VAL A 18 1.09 -23.69 0.02
C VAL A 18 0.16 -22.97 -0.95
N ALA A 19 -0.05 -23.57 -2.11
CA ALA A 19 -1.13 -23.20 -3.02
C ALA A 19 -2.45 -23.62 -2.34
N GLY A 20 -2.89 -22.82 -1.38
CA GLY A 20 -4.24 -22.93 -0.84
C GLY A 20 -5.20 -22.65 -2.00
N ALA A 21 -5.85 -23.68 -2.53
CA ALA A 21 -6.99 -23.48 -3.40
C ALA A 21 -7.95 -22.54 -2.67
N ALA A 22 -8.32 -21.42 -3.30
CA ALA A 22 -9.41 -20.60 -2.82
C ALA A 22 -10.67 -21.48 -2.81
N ASN A 23 -10.97 -22.11 -1.68
CA ASN A 23 -12.26 -22.74 -1.46
C ASN A 23 -13.31 -21.65 -1.64
N ALA A 24 -14.43 -21.99 -2.28
CA ALA A 24 -15.51 -21.04 -2.56
C ALA A 24 -15.85 -20.24 -1.29
N GLY A 25 -15.41 -18.98 -1.23
CA GLY A 25 -15.68 -18.05 -0.13
C GLY A 25 -14.53 -17.73 0.84
N THR A 26 -13.35 -18.36 0.74
CA THR A 26 -12.20 -18.07 1.66
C THR A 26 -10.89 -17.86 0.91
N PHE A 27 -10.22 -16.74 1.15
CA PHE A 27 -8.90 -16.38 0.64
C PHE A 27 -7.79 -16.86 1.60
N PRO A 28 -6.63 -17.29 1.08
CA PRO A 28 -5.48 -17.61 1.92
C PRO A 28 -5.00 -16.43 2.77
N ASP A 29 -4.60 -16.73 4.01
CA ASP A 29 -4.17 -15.73 4.98
C ASP A 29 -2.82 -15.10 4.61
N PHE A 30 -1.84 -15.94 4.26
CA PHE A 30 -0.47 -15.55 3.93
C PHE A 30 0.13 -16.47 2.87
N GLY A 31 1.18 -16.00 2.20
CA GLY A 31 1.93 -16.78 1.20
C GLY A 31 3.18 -17.44 1.78
N TYR A 32 3.73 -16.86 2.84
CA TYR A 32 5.01 -17.28 3.43
C TYR A 32 4.84 -17.72 4.87
N LYS A 33 4.76 -19.03 5.08
CA LYS A 33 4.73 -19.63 6.41
C LYS A 33 6.10 -19.45 7.10
N PRO A 34 6.15 -18.97 8.37
CA PRO A 34 7.40 -18.91 9.13
C PRO A 34 7.98 -20.32 9.38
N PRO A 35 9.27 -20.43 9.75
CA PRO A 35 9.92 -21.72 10.03
C PRO A 35 9.21 -22.46 11.17
N SER A 36 9.35 -23.80 11.22
CA SER A 36 8.73 -24.63 12.26
C SER A 36 9.18 -24.31 13.69
N SER A 37 10.31 -23.62 13.85
CA SER A 37 10.77 -23.10 15.13
C SER A 37 9.96 -21.91 15.65
N TYR A 38 9.18 -21.24 14.80
CA TYR A 38 8.25 -20.20 15.21
C TYR A 38 6.99 -20.84 15.82
N THR A 39 6.73 -20.53 17.10
CA THR A 39 5.63 -21.09 17.88
C THR A 39 4.53 -20.09 18.22
N GLY A 40 4.67 -18.85 17.74
CA GLY A 40 3.67 -17.79 17.95
C GLY A 40 2.42 -17.96 17.07
N ALA A 41 1.46 -17.06 17.25
CA ALA A 41 0.25 -17.06 16.46
C ALA A 41 0.56 -16.74 14.99
N LEU A 42 -0.12 -17.44 14.08
CA LEU A 42 -0.05 -17.10 12.66
C LEU A 42 -1.08 -16.02 12.33
N PHE A 43 -0.73 -15.18 11.36
CA PHE A 43 -1.63 -14.21 10.79
C PHE A 43 -2.88 -14.90 10.24
N GLN A 44 -4.04 -14.31 10.53
CA GLN A 44 -5.31 -14.67 9.93
C GLN A 44 -5.84 -13.47 9.18
N LEU A 45 -6.41 -13.68 8.00
CA LEU A 45 -7.04 -12.62 7.21
C LEU A 45 -8.42 -12.30 7.77
N SER A 46 -8.64 -11.03 8.12
CA SER A 46 -9.99 -10.52 8.41
C SER A 46 -10.76 -10.33 7.10
N GLN A 47 -11.54 -11.35 6.73
CA GLN A 47 -12.16 -11.48 5.42
C GLN A 47 -13.68 -11.76 5.46
N ASP A 48 -14.31 -11.66 6.63
CA ASP A 48 -15.77 -11.79 6.78
C ASP A 48 -16.49 -10.50 6.34
N TYR A 49 -16.33 -10.16 5.07
CA TYR A 49 -16.79 -8.89 4.52
C TYR A 49 -18.32 -8.72 4.67
N PRO A 50 -18.81 -7.52 5.05
CA PRO A 50 -20.24 -7.25 5.10
C PRO A 50 -20.93 -7.54 3.76
N LYS A 51 -22.07 -8.25 3.82
CA LYS A 51 -22.89 -8.57 2.63
C LYS A 51 -23.89 -7.47 2.28
N GLN A 52 -24.24 -6.63 3.26
CA GLN A 52 -25.13 -5.49 3.13
C GLN A 52 -24.35 -4.21 3.45
N MET A 53 -24.75 -3.09 2.85
CA MET A 53 -24.14 -1.79 3.12
C MET A 53 -24.26 -1.48 4.62
N PRO A 54 -23.16 -1.27 5.34
CA PRO A 54 -23.20 -0.84 6.73
C PRO A 54 -23.97 0.49 6.86
N ASN A 55 -24.91 0.56 7.79
CA ASN A 55 -25.62 1.80 8.13
C ASN A 55 -24.84 2.60 9.18
N SER A 56 -23.57 2.87 8.88
CA SER A 56 -22.65 3.55 9.79
C SER A 56 -22.71 5.06 9.54
N ALA A 57 -22.87 5.85 10.60
CA ALA A 57 -22.72 7.29 10.50
C ALA A 57 -21.29 7.63 10.03
N PRO A 58 -21.10 8.74 9.28
CA PRO A 58 -19.76 9.20 8.96
C PRO A 58 -18.92 9.35 10.24
N PRO A 59 -17.62 8.98 10.21
CA PRO A 59 -16.75 9.14 11.37
C PRO A 59 -16.79 10.56 11.94
N ALA A 60 -16.75 10.71 13.27
CA ALA A 60 -16.91 12.01 13.94
C ALA A 60 -15.90 13.07 13.46
N PHE A 61 -14.70 12.65 13.06
CA PHE A 61 -13.68 13.54 12.51
C PHE A 61 -14.09 14.24 11.21
N PHE A 62 -15.16 13.81 10.52
CA PHE A 62 -15.72 14.52 9.37
C PHE A 62 -16.15 15.95 9.71
N ALA A 63 -16.48 16.23 10.98
CA ALA A 63 -16.80 17.58 11.44
C ALA A 63 -15.56 18.50 11.52
N GLN A 64 -14.36 17.92 11.56
CA GLN A 64 -13.08 18.64 11.71
C GLN A 64 -12.42 19.01 10.36
N VAL A 65 -13.02 18.62 9.22
CA VAL A 65 -12.52 19.03 7.90
C VAL A 65 -12.61 20.55 7.78
N PRO A 66 -11.51 21.26 7.47
CA PRO A 66 -11.49 22.71 7.32
C PRO A 66 -12.49 23.22 6.28
N LYS A 67 -13.14 24.34 6.61
CA LYS A 67 -14.07 25.05 5.72
C LYS A 67 -13.73 26.55 5.77
N PRO A 68 -13.14 27.13 4.70
CA PRO A 68 -12.72 26.48 3.46
C PRO A 68 -11.54 25.50 3.65
N LEU A 69 -11.31 24.63 2.67
CA LEU A 69 -10.07 23.84 2.60
C LEU A 69 -8.87 24.80 2.50
N THR A 70 -7.75 24.42 3.11
CA THR A 70 -6.58 25.29 3.25
C THR A 70 -5.30 24.49 3.37
N ASN A 71 -4.18 25.02 2.86
CA ASN A 71 -2.85 24.43 3.00
C ASN A 71 -2.20 24.69 4.38
N ASP A 72 -2.91 25.33 5.31
CA ASP A 72 -2.51 25.46 6.71
C ASP A 72 -2.78 24.17 7.49
N PHE A 73 -1.72 23.43 7.81
CA PHE A 73 -1.83 22.16 8.52
C PHE A 73 -2.44 22.29 9.92
N GLU A 74 -2.29 23.43 10.59
CA GLU A 74 -2.84 23.58 11.95
C GLU A 74 -4.37 23.60 11.95
N LYS A 75 -5.00 23.98 10.82
CA LYS A 75 -6.45 23.84 10.63
C LYS A 75 -6.86 22.37 10.45
N TRP A 76 -5.97 21.54 9.90
CA TRP A 76 -6.19 20.10 9.70
C TRP A 76 -5.80 19.25 10.90
N ARG A 77 -4.95 19.74 11.82
CA ARG A 77 -4.45 18.97 12.96
C ARG A 77 -5.57 18.28 13.76
N PRO A 78 -6.70 18.92 14.12
CA PRO A 78 -7.80 18.24 14.81
C PRO A 78 -8.38 17.07 14.02
N TYR A 79 -8.52 17.20 12.69
CA TYR A 79 -8.96 16.12 11.82
C TYR A 79 -7.97 14.95 11.86
N VAL A 80 -6.68 15.25 11.65
CA VAL A 80 -5.63 14.22 11.55
C VAL A 80 -5.43 13.48 12.88
N ASP A 81 -5.46 14.18 14.00
CA ASP A 81 -5.34 13.56 15.32
C ASP A 81 -6.53 12.63 15.62
N GLU A 82 -7.75 12.98 15.21
CA GLU A 82 -8.92 12.12 15.36
C GLU A 82 -8.92 10.94 14.40
N VAL A 83 -8.41 11.09 13.17
CA VAL A 83 -8.16 9.95 12.26
C VAL A 83 -7.13 9.01 12.89
N LYS A 84 -6.05 9.53 13.48
CA LYS A 84 -5.06 8.69 14.19
C LYS A 84 -5.73 7.88 15.28
N LYS A 85 -6.53 8.51 16.14
CA LYS A 85 -7.28 7.82 17.20
C LYS A 85 -8.20 6.76 16.61
N TYR A 86 -8.93 7.08 15.54
CA TYR A 86 -9.81 6.15 14.85
C TYR A 86 -9.05 4.90 14.34
N CYS A 87 -7.88 5.09 13.75
CA CYS A 87 -7.04 3.98 13.28
C CYS A 87 -6.47 3.11 14.42
N LEU A 88 -6.13 3.72 15.57
CA LEU A 88 -5.44 3.03 16.66
C LEU A 88 -6.39 2.36 17.67
N GLU A 89 -7.55 2.94 17.92
CA GLU A 89 -8.46 2.49 18.97
C GLU A 89 -8.96 1.05 18.73
N GLY A 90 -8.70 0.20 19.72
CA GLY A 90 -8.95 -1.24 19.70
C GLY A 90 -7.91 -2.05 18.93
N ASN A 91 -7.14 -1.43 18.02
CA ASN A 91 -6.12 -2.13 17.24
C ASN A 91 -4.81 -2.27 18.01
N VAL A 92 -4.39 -1.23 18.74
CA VAL A 92 -3.17 -1.26 19.56
C VAL A 92 -3.28 -2.29 20.68
N GLU A 93 -4.44 -2.36 21.34
CA GLU A 93 -4.73 -3.29 22.44
C GLU A 93 -4.75 -4.75 22.00
N THR A 94 -5.00 -5.00 20.71
CA THR A 94 -5.01 -6.35 20.12
C THR A 94 -3.74 -6.69 19.37
N ASP A 95 -2.69 -5.85 19.46
CA ASP A 95 -1.46 -5.97 18.67
C ASP A 95 -1.75 -6.11 17.16
N TRP A 96 -2.69 -5.30 16.67
CA TRP A 96 -3.18 -5.30 15.30
C TRP A 96 -3.75 -6.64 14.79
N VAL A 97 -4.10 -7.58 15.67
CA VAL A 97 -4.97 -8.73 15.33
C VAL A 97 -6.42 -8.24 15.23
N VAL A 98 -6.73 -7.57 14.13
CA VAL A 98 -7.90 -6.70 14.04
C VAL A 98 -9.26 -7.41 14.13
N GLN A 99 -9.31 -8.74 13.96
CA GLN A 99 -10.50 -9.55 14.22
C GLN A 99 -10.90 -9.53 15.71
N LYS A 100 -9.95 -9.23 16.60
CA LYS A 100 -10.15 -9.15 18.04
C LYS A 100 -10.53 -7.72 18.49
N ASN A 101 -10.53 -6.74 17.59
CA ASN A 101 -10.93 -5.37 17.92
C ASN A 101 -12.41 -5.34 18.33
N ARG A 102 -12.68 -4.90 19.57
CA ARG A 102 -14.03 -4.86 20.16
C ARG A 102 -14.76 -3.54 19.93
N VAL A 103 -14.06 -2.51 19.46
CA VAL A 103 -14.63 -1.19 19.20
C VAL A 103 -15.21 -1.14 17.79
N ARG A 104 -14.48 -1.66 16.82
CA ARG A 104 -14.86 -1.58 15.40
C ARG A 104 -14.31 -2.77 14.63
N ARG A 105 -15.07 -3.19 13.62
CA ARG A 105 -14.65 -4.25 12.69
C ARG A 105 -13.72 -3.67 11.63
N TRP A 106 -12.64 -4.39 11.37
CA TRP A 106 -11.65 -4.07 10.36
C TRP A 106 -11.44 -5.26 9.43
N TYR A 107 -11.11 -4.97 8.19
CA TYR A 107 -10.99 -5.94 7.12
C TYR A 107 -9.69 -5.75 6.35
N HIS A 108 -9.14 -6.82 5.82
CA HIS A 108 -7.95 -6.77 5.00
C HIS A 108 -8.32 -6.96 3.53
N ALA A 109 -7.52 -6.45 2.60
CA ALA A 109 -7.68 -6.77 1.18
C ALA A 109 -7.36 -8.27 0.91
N PRO A 110 -8.10 -8.99 0.05
CA PRO A 110 -7.74 -10.36 -0.32
C PRO A 110 -6.58 -10.37 -1.33
N TRP A 111 -6.08 -11.58 -1.65
CA TRP A 111 -5.08 -11.80 -2.70
C TRP A 111 -3.71 -11.13 -2.55
N GLN A 112 -3.40 -10.55 -1.39
CA GLN A 112 -2.05 -10.03 -1.10
C GLN A 112 -1.07 -11.13 -0.64
N HIS A 113 -1.50 -12.39 -0.54
CA HIS A 113 -0.63 -13.53 -0.19
C HIS A 113 0.20 -14.01 -1.38
N TYR A 114 -0.26 -13.73 -2.61
CA TYR A 114 0.29 -14.30 -3.82
C TYR A 114 1.50 -13.52 -4.34
N GLY A 115 2.45 -14.23 -4.94
CA GLY A 115 3.66 -13.67 -5.54
C GLY A 115 4.83 -13.47 -4.57
N PRO A 116 6.01 -13.05 -5.08
CA PRO A 116 7.26 -12.88 -4.32
C PRO A 116 7.12 -11.92 -3.12
N ASP A 117 6.26 -10.92 -3.28
CA ASP A 117 6.04 -9.83 -2.33
C ASP A 117 4.92 -10.14 -1.33
N GLY A 118 4.36 -11.34 -1.41
CA GLY A 118 3.19 -11.76 -0.67
C GLY A 118 3.36 -11.72 0.85
N ARG A 119 2.21 -11.70 1.52
CA ARG A 119 2.09 -11.67 2.98
C ARG A 119 2.97 -12.71 3.68
N GLU A 120 3.69 -12.24 4.68
CA GLU A 120 4.34 -13.11 5.66
C GLU A 120 3.36 -13.61 6.73
N GLY A 121 3.64 -14.77 7.31
CA GLY A 121 2.70 -15.51 8.13
C GLY A 121 2.62 -15.13 9.60
N VAL A 122 3.36 -14.12 10.08
CA VAL A 122 3.35 -13.70 11.48
C VAL A 122 2.34 -12.57 11.72
N HIS A 123 2.51 -11.44 11.05
CA HIS A 123 1.68 -10.24 11.14
C HIS A 123 0.93 -9.91 9.83
N GLY A 124 1.09 -10.71 8.78
CA GLY A 124 0.40 -10.49 7.50
C GLY A 124 0.99 -9.35 6.69
N LEU A 125 2.27 -9.02 6.91
CA LEU A 125 2.94 -7.91 6.23
C LEU A 125 3.26 -8.25 4.77
N THR A 126 2.95 -7.34 3.84
CA THR A 126 3.40 -7.37 2.45
C THR A 126 4.71 -6.62 2.28
N LYS A 127 5.56 -7.06 1.36
CA LYS A 127 6.79 -6.33 1.01
C LYS A 127 6.43 -5.08 0.21
N GLU A 128 7.06 -3.96 0.54
CA GLU A 128 6.75 -2.64 -0.01
C GLU A 128 7.98 -2.06 -0.74
N ALA A 129 8.32 -0.79 -0.55
CA ALA A 129 9.41 -0.12 -1.26
C ALA A 129 10.80 -0.36 -0.62
N GLN A 130 11.86 -0.22 -1.42
CA GLN A 130 13.22 -0.15 -0.90
C GLN A 130 13.44 1.21 -0.23
N ILE A 131 14.10 1.20 0.93
CA ILE A 131 14.61 2.44 1.54
C ILE A 131 15.99 2.70 0.96
N GLN A 132 16.14 3.80 0.21
CA GLN A 132 17.42 4.18 -0.39
C GLN A 132 18.38 4.77 0.66
N PRO A 133 19.70 4.71 0.45
CA PRO A 133 20.65 5.45 1.26
C PRO A 133 20.30 6.95 1.33
N LEU A 134 20.43 7.53 2.52
CA LEU A 134 20.18 8.93 2.84
C LEU A 134 18.72 9.37 2.74
N GLN A 135 17.79 8.45 2.47
CA GLN A 135 16.36 8.75 2.34
C GLN A 135 15.74 9.17 3.68
N LEU A 136 16.07 8.45 4.75
CA LEU A 136 15.48 8.68 6.07
C LEU A 136 16.24 9.70 6.91
N ALA A 137 17.56 9.73 6.77
CA ALA A 137 18.43 10.64 7.51
C ALA A 137 19.77 10.77 6.81
N PRO A 138 20.49 11.90 6.97
CA PRO A 138 21.86 12.05 6.46
C PRO A 138 22.84 11.01 7.03
N THR A 139 22.52 10.43 8.18
CA THR A 139 23.28 9.37 8.85
C THR A 139 23.00 7.97 8.32
N GLN A 140 21.87 7.75 7.64
CA GLN A 140 21.46 6.46 7.08
C GLN A 140 22.23 6.17 5.78
N LYS A 141 23.27 5.35 5.86
CA LYS A 141 24.13 4.98 4.73
C LYS A 141 23.73 3.64 4.12
N THR A 142 23.10 2.79 4.91
CA THR A 142 22.72 1.44 4.51
C THR A 142 21.29 1.40 4.00
N ALA A 143 21.08 0.88 2.80
CA ALA A 143 19.73 0.66 2.27
C ALA A 143 18.90 -0.27 3.17
N GLY A 144 17.59 -0.14 3.12
CA GLY A 144 16.65 -0.97 3.88
C GLY A 144 15.47 -1.43 3.04
N GLN A 145 14.48 -2.01 3.71
CA GLN A 145 13.25 -2.48 3.09
C GLN A 145 12.05 -2.23 3.99
N THR A 146 10.90 -2.04 3.36
CA THR A 146 9.65 -1.81 4.07
C THR A 146 8.65 -2.93 3.92
N TYR A 147 7.84 -3.10 4.96
CA TYR A 147 6.80 -4.10 5.06
C TYR A 147 5.56 -3.46 5.69
N ALA A 148 4.36 -3.84 5.24
CA ALA A 148 3.17 -3.16 5.72
C ALA A 148 1.92 -4.03 5.78
N VAL A 149 0.97 -3.61 6.60
CA VAL A 149 -0.37 -4.22 6.68
C VAL A 149 -1.41 -3.10 6.62
N GLY A 150 -2.36 -3.25 5.69
CA GLY A 150 -3.45 -2.31 5.47
C GLY A 150 -4.78 -2.90 5.93
N ILE A 151 -5.59 -2.07 6.58
CA ILE A 151 -6.92 -2.40 7.10
C ILE A 151 -7.95 -1.36 6.64
N TYR A 152 -9.19 -1.83 6.47
CA TYR A 152 -10.33 -1.06 5.99
C TYR A 152 -11.47 -1.19 6.99
N ASN A 153 -12.18 -0.09 7.26
CA ASN A 153 -13.39 -0.16 8.08
C ASN A 153 -14.49 -0.99 7.39
N ASP A 154 -15.63 -1.15 8.05
CA ASP A 154 -16.79 -1.86 7.54
C ASP A 154 -17.26 -1.43 6.14
N LEU A 155 -17.25 -0.14 5.84
CA LEU A 155 -17.59 0.40 4.51
C LEU A 155 -16.59 -0.03 3.43
N GLY A 156 -15.30 0.00 3.74
CA GLY A 156 -14.27 -0.53 2.84
C GLY A 156 -14.34 -2.06 2.71
N GLY A 157 -14.57 -2.77 3.81
CA GLY A 157 -14.80 -4.21 3.84
C GLY A 157 -16.00 -4.62 2.98
N TYR A 158 -17.11 -3.88 3.05
CA TYR A 158 -18.29 -4.10 2.20
C TYR A 158 -17.92 -4.02 0.72
N THR A 159 -17.09 -3.05 0.33
CA THR A 159 -16.62 -2.89 -1.05
C THR A 159 -15.84 -4.12 -1.53
N PHE A 160 -14.90 -4.64 -0.73
CA PHE A 160 -14.24 -5.91 -1.05
C PHE A 160 -15.24 -7.06 -1.16
N GLY A 161 -16.21 -7.15 -0.26
CA GLY A 161 -17.27 -8.17 -0.31
C GLY A 161 -18.12 -8.11 -1.58
N GLN A 162 -18.34 -6.93 -2.15
CA GLN A 162 -19.07 -6.79 -3.41
C GLN A 162 -18.22 -7.09 -4.64
N VAL A 163 -16.96 -6.61 -4.68
CA VAL A 163 -16.04 -6.95 -5.78
C VAL A 163 -15.81 -8.46 -5.83
N TRP A 164 -15.61 -9.10 -4.68
CA TRP A 164 -15.34 -10.53 -4.55
C TRP A 164 -16.57 -11.36 -4.20
N LYS A 165 -17.78 -10.86 -4.54
CA LYS A 165 -19.05 -11.54 -4.26
C LYS A 165 -19.09 -12.95 -4.87
N ASP A 166 -18.54 -13.09 -6.06
CA ASP A 166 -18.11 -14.37 -6.62
C ASP A 166 -16.57 -14.43 -6.54
N PRO A 167 -15.99 -15.17 -5.58
CA PRO A 167 -14.54 -15.26 -5.41
C PRO A 167 -13.81 -15.84 -6.63
N GLN A 168 -14.51 -16.54 -7.53
CA GLN A 168 -13.96 -17.10 -8.75
C GLN A 168 -14.11 -16.18 -9.96
N ASN A 169 -14.93 -15.12 -9.84
CA ASN A 169 -15.16 -14.13 -10.89
C ASN A 169 -15.37 -12.73 -10.27
N PRO A 170 -14.30 -12.10 -9.74
CA PRO A 170 -14.41 -10.78 -9.15
C PRO A 170 -14.85 -9.72 -10.17
N ASP A 171 -15.57 -8.70 -9.70
CA ASP A 171 -16.14 -7.63 -10.52
C ASP A 171 -15.54 -6.26 -10.16
N PRO A 172 -14.46 -5.82 -10.85
CA PRO A 172 -13.86 -4.50 -10.63
C PRO A 172 -14.76 -3.32 -11.01
N ARG A 173 -15.87 -3.54 -11.74
CA ARG A 173 -16.81 -2.44 -12.09
C ARG A 173 -17.51 -1.88 -10.86
N TYR A 174 -17.54 -2.62 -9.76
CA TYR A 174 -18.17 -2.19 -8.51
C TYR A 174 -17.53 -0.92 -7.93
N THR A 175 -16.24 -0.69 -8.18
CA THR A 175 -15.50 0.50 -7.74
C THR A 175 -15.31 1.54 -8.84
N SER A 176 -15.84 1.29 -10.03
CA SER A 176 -15.78 2.21 -11.17
C SER A 176 -17.06 3.02 -11.29
N LYS A 177 -16.97 4.23 -11.86
CA LYS A 177 -18.14 5.08 -12.12
C LYS A 177 -19.26 4.28 -12.80
N PRO A 178 -20.52 4.45 -12.36
CA PRO A 178 -21.00 5.48 -11.42
C PRO A 178 -20.75 5.18 -9.94
N ASN A 179 -20.12 4.06 -9.59
CA ASN A 179 -19.80 3.68 -8.21
C ASN A 179 -18.40 4.17 -7.78
N SER A 180 -18.09 3.98 -6.50
CA SER A 180 -16.79 4.20 -5.83
C SER A 180 -16.85 3.50 -4.46
N PHE A 181 -15.78 3.53 -3.66
CA PHE A 181 -15.89 3.19 -2.24
C PHE A 181 -16.95 4.09 -1.57
N PRO A 182 -17.75 3.56 -0.63
CA PRO A 182 -18.75 4.35 0.07
C PRO A 182 -18.15 5.53 0.83
N ASN A 183 -18.87 6.64 0.87
CA ASN A 183 -18.51 7.81 1.69
C ASN A 183 -18.34 7.40 3.15
N GLY A 184 -17.24 7.82 3.79
CA GLY A 184 -16.88 7.37 5.14
C GLY A 184 -15.99 6.11 5.18
N THR A 185 -15.61 5.54 4.03
CA THR A 185 -14.56 4.52 4.01
C THR A 185 -13.27 5.08 4.59
N VAL A 186 -12.67 4.34 5.52
CA VAL A 186 -11.38 4.67 6.14
C VAL A 186 -10.42 3.52 5.92
N VAL A 187 -9.22 3.85 5.44
CA VAL A 187 -8.08 2.96 5.31
C VAL A 187 -7.02 3.40 6.31
N CYS A 188 -6.44 2.45 7.03
CA CYS A 188 -5.26 2.67 7.86
C CYS A 188 -4.20 1.64 7.45
N LYS A 189 -2.95 2.05 7.28
CA LYS A 189 -1.87 1.15 6.88
C LYS A 189 -0.67 1.38 7.78
N ALA A 190 -0.27 0.38 8.55
CA ALA A 190 0.94 0.43 9.35
C ALA A 190 2.13 -0.07 8.52
N LEU A 191 3.24 0.66 8.56
CA LEU A 191 4.46 0.36 7.84
C LEU A 191 5.63 0.20 8.81
N PHE A 192 6.41 -0.85 8.57
CA PHE A 192 7.57 -1.23 9.35
C PHE A 192 8.81 -1.27 8.46
N ALA A 193 9.96 -0.95 9.04
CA ALA A 193 11.25 -0.92 8.36
C ALA A 193 12.22 -1.96 8.94
N ASP A 194 12.92 -2.66 8.05
CA ASP A 194 14.16 -3.38 8.35
C ASP A 194 15.32 -2.49 7.89
N VAL A 195 15.94 -1.82 8.86
CA VAL A 195 17.03 -0.84 8.70
C VAL A 195 18.03 -0.95 9.83
N VAL A 196 19.24 -0.43 9.62
CA VAL A 196 20.22 -0.23 10.70
C VAL A 196 19.75 0.93 11.57
N GLN A 197 19.06 0.62 12.68
CA GLN A 197 18.38 1.63 13.52
C GLN A 197 19.32 2.72 14.06
N SER A 198 20.58 2.39 14.36
CA SER A 198 21.57 3.37 14.82
C SER A 198 21.89 4.46 13.79
N GLU A 199 21.55 4.24 12.52
CA GLU A 199 21.73 5.24 11.47
C GLU A 199 20.49 6.12 11.24
N VAL A 200 19.36 5.84 11.90
CA VAL A 200 18.08 6.56 11.74
C VAL A 200 17.65 7.19 13.07
N PRO A 201 18.10 8.42 13.41
CA PRO A 201 18.00 8.97 14.76
C PRO A 201 16.57 9.07 15.32
N PHE A 202 15.58 9.35 14.46
CA PHE A 202 14.19 9.46 14.92
C PHE A 202 13.55 8.12 15.32
N LEU A 203 14.14 7.00 14.89
CA LEU A 203 13.63 5.64 15.11
C LEU A 203 14.20 5.03 16.41
N GLN A 204 14.35 5.85 17.44
CA GLN A 204 14.71 5.41 18.79
C GLN A 204 13.51 4.74 19.48
N ASN A 205 13.75 3.70 20.27
CA ASN A 205 12.70 2.96 21.00
C ASN A 205 11.45 2.65 20.14
N PRO A 206 11.57 2.03 18.96
CA PRO A 206 10.42 1.81 18.09
C PRO A 206 9.47 0.74 18.66
N VAL A 207 8.20 0.80 18.27
CA VAL A 207 7.35 -0.40 18.31
C VAL A 207 7.98 -1.42 17.35
N GLN A 208 8.24 -2.64 17.83
CA GLN A 208 8.90 -3.68 17.05
C GLN A 208 8.03 -4.94 16.95
N TRP A 209 8.07 -5.56 15.78
CA TRP A 209 7.49 -6.87 15.52
C TRP A 209 8.55 -7.84 15.01
N ASP A 210 8.41 -9.12 15.36
CA ASP A 210 9.16 -10.20 14.72
C ASP A 210 8.40 -10.63 13.47
N ALA A 211 9.02 -10.54 12.29
CA ALA A 211 8.37 -10.80 11.01
C ALA A 211 9.19 -11.74 10.13
N TYR A 212 8.50 -12.54 9.30
CA TYR A 212 9.15 -13.46 8.37
C TYR A 212 9.38 -12.82 6.98
N ILE A 213 10.44 -12.02 6.89
CA ILE A 213 10.74 -11.12 5.76
C ILE A 213 11.96 -11.55 4.97
N THR A 214 12.18 -10.97 3.78
CA THR A 214 13.38 -11.25 2.99
C THR A 214 14.64 -10.73 3.71
N ASP A 215 15.77 -11.43 3.59
CA ASP A 215 17.02 -11.02 4.27
C ASP A 215 17.63 -9.72 3.73
N SER A 216 17.24 -9.32 2.52
CA SER A 216 17.54 -8.06 1.86
C SER A 216 16.46 -7.73 0.82
N PHE A 217 16.44 -6.50 0.32
CA PHE A 217 15.39 -6.07 -0.63
C PHE A 217 15.36 -6.87 -1.93
N LYS A 218 16.50 -7.30 -2.47
CA LYS A 218 16.55 -8.07 -3.74
C LYS A 218 16.52 -9.59 -3.55
N SER A 219 16.41 -10.06 -2.31
CA SER A 219 16.42 -11.48 -2.00
C SER A 219 15.04 -12.10 -2.08
N SER A 220 15.00 -13.38 -2.43
CA SER A 220 13.84 -14.27 -2.29
C SER A 220 13.91 -15.12 -1.02
N ASN A 221 15.07 -15.18 -0.34
CA ASN A 221 15.23 -15.90 0.91
C ASN A 221 14.63 -15.12 2.07
N ARG A 222 13.84 -15.80 2.90
CA ARG A 222 13.16 -15.20 4.06
C ARG A 222 13.71 -15.72 5.38
N VAL A 223 13.81 -14.83 6.35
CA VAL A 223 14.31 -15.08 7.68
C VAL A 223 13.49 -14.30 8.71
N MET A 224 13.44 -14.79 9.94
CA MET A 224 12.83 -14.04 11.04
C MET A 224 13.70 -12.81 11.35
N ARG A 225 13.12 -11.61 11.31
CA ARG A 225 13.79 -10.35 11.69
C ARG A 225 12.88 -9.47 12.53
N LYS A 226 13.49 -8.59 13.32
CA LYS A 226 12.79 -7.48 13.94
C LYS A 226 12.61 -6.36 12.93
N VAL A 227 11.38 -5.89 12.78
CA VAL A 227 11.02 -4.72 11.99
C VAL A 227 10.47 -3.63 12.90
N ALA A 228 10.77 -2.37 12.60
CA ALA A 228 10.42 -1.22 13.44
C ALA A 228 9.33 -0.36 12.80
N LEU A 229 8.27 -0.03 13.54
CA LEU A 229 7.21 0.87 13.08
C LEU A 229 7.83 2.22 12.69
N ILE A 230 7.65 2.61 11.43
CA ILE A 230 8.26 3.83 10.88
C ILE A 230 7.22 4.83 10.39
N GLN A 231 6.07 4.34 9.93
CA GLN A 231 5.03 5.15 9.29
C GLN A 231 3.66 4.53 9.50
N MET A 232 2.62 5.37 9.51
CA MET A 232 1.24 4.92 9.34
C MET A 232 0.54 5.82 8.33
N ASP A 233 -0.05 5.24 7.30
CA ASP A 233 -0.84 5.98 6.33
C ASP A 233 -2.32 5.89 6.63
N PHE A 234 -3.07 6.86 6.14
CA PHE A 234 -4.51 6.77 6.06
C PHE A 234 -5.05 7.34 4.75
N ALA A 235 -6.22 6.83 4.35
CA ALA A 235 -7.04 7.41 3.30
C ALA A 235 -8.50 7.41 3.74
N VAL A 236 -9.21 8.51 3.49
CA VAL A 236 -10.62 8.67 3.84
C VAL A 236 -11.41 9.08 2.62
N ARG A 237 -12.45 8.31 2.30
CA ARG A 237 -13.42 8.67 1.27
C ARG A 237 -14.36 9.74 1.81
N ASP A 238 -14.32 10.93 1.25
CA ASP A 238 -15.20 12.04 1.62
C ASP A 238 -15.75 12.73 0.36
N THR A 239 -17.04 12.53 0.09
CA THR A 239 -17.72 13.09 -1.10
C THR A 239 -17.80 14.61 -1.12
N ARG A 240 -17.45 15.28 -0.01
CA ARG A 240 -17.40 16.75 0.08
C ARG A 240 -16.10 17.31 -0.51
N ILE A 241 -15.09 16.46 -0.72
CA ILE A 241 -13.79 16.87 -1.27
C ILE A 241 -13.91 17.03 -2.79
N PRO A 242 -13.62 18.24 -3.32
CA PRO A 242 -13.73 18.51 -4.75
C PRO A 242 -12.63 17.79 -5.54
N GLY A 243 -12.93 17.47 -6.79
CA GLY A 243 -11.95 16.90 -7.73
C GLY A 243 -11.66 15.42 -7.52
N THR A 244 -11.38 14.98 -6.29
CA THR A 244 -10.89 13.63 -5.99
C THR A 244 -11.86 12.79 -5.18
N GLY A 245 -12.55 13.41 -4.21
CA GLY A 245 -13.41 12.70 -3.25
C GLY A 245 -12.65 11.93 -2.17
N TRP A 246 -11.35 12.14 -2.03
CA TRP A 246 -10.49 11.43 -1.08
C TRP A 246 -9.55 12.38 -0.34
N ILE A 247 -9.30 12.08 0.94
CA ILE A 247 -8.26 12.73 1.76
C ILE A 247 -7.21 11.67 2.08
N PHE A 248 -5.96 11.94 1.73
CA PHE A 248 -4.81 11.10 2.08
C PHE A 248 -4.00 11.78 3.17
N GLY A 249 -3.40 10.99 4.05
CA GLY A 249 -2.52 11.49 5.09
C GLY A 249 -1.53 10.43 5.55
N THR A 250 -0.47 10.89 6.20
CA THR A 250 0.56 9.99 6.74
C THR A 250 1.16 10.52 8.04
N PHE A 251 1.60 9.59 8.86
CA PHE A 251 2.30 9.82 10.12
C PHE A 251 3.70 9.23 10.02
N GLN A 252 4.69 9.91 10.58
CA GLN A 252 6.05 9.42 10.76
C GLN A 252 6.30 9.13 12.23
N TYR A 253 7.01 8.03 12.51
CA TYR A 253 7.45 7.72 13.86
C TYR A 253 8.52 8.71 14.34
N ASN A 254 8.39 9.21 15.56
CA ASN A 254 9.43 9.95 16.27
C ASN A 254 9.51 9.47 17.72
N GLY A 255 10.45 8.57 18.00
CA GLY A 255 10.62 7.99 19.32
C GLY A 255 11.07 8.97 20.40
N ALA A 256 11.58 10.15 20.03
CA ALA A 256 11.93 11.20 20.99
C ALA A 256 10.71 11.86 21.61
N LYS A 257 9.53 11.74 20.98
CA LYS A 257 8.28 12.36 21.46
C LYS A 257 7.88 11.86 22.85
N THR A 258 7.93 10.55 23.08
CA THR A 258 7.57 9.96 24.38
C THR A 258 8.75 9.32 25.11
N GLY A 259 9.87 9.07 24.42
CA GLY A 259 11.04 8.40 24.98
C GLY A 259 10.86 6.90 25.21
N LYS A 260 9.71 6.30 24.85
CA LYS A 260 9.42 4.87 24.99
C LYS A 260 8.73 4.33 23.74
N ALA A 261 8.72 3.00 23.56
CA ALA A 261 7.97 2.38 22.47
C ALA A 261 6.47 2.61 22.61
N GLY A 262 5.83 3.06 21.54
CA GLY A 262 4.38 3.28 21.52
C GLY A 262 3.90 3.95 20.24
N TRP A 263 2.63 3.71 19.91
CA TRP A 263 1.97 4.30 18.73
C TRP A 263 1.74 5.82 18.85
N ASP A 264 1.82 6.37 20.08
CA ASP A 264 1.75 7.82 20.34
C ASP A 264 2.91 8.60 19.70
N ASN A 265 4.01 7.92 19.36
CA ASN A 265 5.14 8.49 18.64
C ASN A 265 4.87 8.72 17.15
N LEU A 266 3.71 8.32 16.62
CA LEU A 266 3.27 8.67 15.27
C LEU A 266 2.86 10.16 15.24
N VAL A 267 3.73 10.96 14.62
CA VAL A 267 3.57 12.40 14.42
C VAL A 267 3.04 12.65 13.01
N PRO A 268 2.04 13.53 12.83
CA PRO A 268 1.54 13.85 11.48
C PRO A 268 2.63 14.43 10.59
N VAL A 269 2.74 13.92 9.35
CA VAL A 269 3.49 14.59 8.28
C VAL A 269 2.60 15.62 7.61
N GLY A 270 1.37 15.25 7.26
CA GLY A 270 0.42 16.15 6.60
C GLY A 270 -0.81 15.44 6.04
N VAL A 271 -1.59 16.20 5.28
CA VAL A 271 -2.75 15.73 4.50
C VAL A 271 -2.74 16.29 3.09
N MET A 272 -3.33 15.56 2.16
CA MET A 272 -3.59 16.03 0.80
C MET A 272 -4.98 15.59 0.33
N TRP A 273 -5.58 16.40 -0.53
CA TRP A 273 -6.88 16.12 -1.15
C TRP A 273 -6.88 16.38 -2.67
N GLY A 274 -5.71 16.72 -3.22
CA GLY A 274 -5.45 16.88 -4.64
C GLY A 274 -3.94 16.96 -4.90
N ASN A 275 -3.58 17.06 -6.17
CA ASN A 275 -2.22 17.02 -6.68
C ASN A 275 -1.74 18.38 -7.24
N ASP A 276 -2.49 19.47 -7.12
CA ASP A 276 -2.11 20.80 -7.60
C ASP A 276 -1.58 20.78 -9.06
N PRO A 277 -2.41 20.41 -10.06
CA PRO A 277 -1.96 20.09 -11.42
C PRO A 277 -1.29 21.24 -12.18
N GLN A 278 -1.41 22.48 -11.69
CA GLN A 278 -0.80 23.66 -12.29
C GLN A 278 0.61 23.94 -11.75
N ASP A 279 1.00 23.33 -10.63
CA ASP A 279 2.35 23.48 -10.06
C ASP A 279 3.27 22.38 -10.62
N ASN A 280 4.07 22.75 -11.62
CA ASN A 280 4.97 21.85 -12.34
C ASN A 280 6.46 22.04 -11.98
N GLY A 281 6.74 22.75 -10.89
CA GLY A 281 8.10 23.04 -10.45
C GLY A 281 8.81 21.84 -9.80
N ASN A 282 10.07 22.02 -9.42
CA ASN A 282 10.85 20.99 -8.73
C ASN A 282 11.71 21.55 -7.57
N THR A 283 11.57 22.84 -7.26
CA THR A 283 12.42 23.59 -6.32
C THR A 283 12.36 23.03 -4.89
N TYR A 284 11.25 22.40 -4.52
CA TYR A 284 11.02 21.87 -3.18
C TYR A 284 11.28 20.37 -3.05
N SER A 285 11.66 19.68 -4.13
CA SER A 285 12.07 18.28 -4.07
C SER A 285 13.35 18.12 -3.23
N ASN A 286 13.30 17.23 -2.24
CA ASN A 286 14.37 17.02 -1.25
C ASN A 286 14.51 15.53 -0.86
N PRO A 287 14.86 14.62 -1.79
CA PRO A 287 14.85 13.17 -1.55
C PRO A 287 15.82 12.69 -0.45
N GLN A 288 16.82 13.52 -0.08
CA GLN A 288 17.77 13.26 1.00
C GLN A 288 17.67 14.43 2.01
N PRO A 289 16.71 14.37 2.95
CA PRO A 289 16.31 15.51 3.75
C PRO A 289 17.28 15.78 4.92
N THR A 290 17.78 17.01 5.02
CA THR A 290 18.30 17.59 6.28
C THR A 290 17.26 18.49 6.95
N VAL A 291 16.24 18.89 6.19
CA VAL A 291 15.06 19.67 6.58
C VAL A 291 13.90 19.26 5.67
N THR A 292 12.68 19.35 6.19
CA THR A 292 11.46 19.18 5.39
C THR A 292 11.20 20.45 4.56
N LYS A 293 11.27 20.36 3.24
CA LYS A 293 10.99 21.50 2.33
C LYS A 293 9.51 21.54 1.96
N ILE A 294 8.80 22.56 2.43
CA ILE A 294 7.36 22.75 2.17
C ILE A 294 7.19 23.76 1.03
N ASN A 295 6.45 23.39 -0.01
CA ASN A 295 6.15 24.28 -1.13
C ASN A 295 4.94 25.18 -0.81
N PRO A 296 5.10 26.52 -0.72
CA PRO A 296 4.01 27.44 -0.39
C PRO A 296 2.99 27.61 -1.53
N ASN A 297 3.33 27.20 -2.75
CA ASN A 297 2.45 27.31 -3.91
C ASN A 297 1.38 26.22 -3.95
N LEU A 298 1.62 25.06 -3.33
CA LEU A 298 0.65 23.97 -3.25
C LEU A 298 -0.54 24.38 -2.37
N LYS A 299 -1.76 24.16 -2.89
CA LYS A 299 -3.02 24.52 -2.26
C LYS A 299 -3.87 23.31 -1.90
N GLU A 300 -3.55 22.12 -2.41
CA GLU A 300 -4.29 20.87 -2.18
C GLU A 300 -3.56 19.90 -1.25
N THR A 301 -2.52 20.39 -0.57
CA THR A 301 -1.73 19.70 0.44
C THR A 301 -1.43 20.63 1.61
N ALA A 302 -1.50 20.12 2.83
CA ALA A 302 -1.12 20.81 4.06
C ALA A 302 -0.08 19.97 4.83
N ILE A 303 1.10 20.54 5.09
CA ILE A 303 2.23 19.85 5.73
C ILE A 303 2.49 20.40 7.14
N ASN A 304 2.75 19.51 8.08
CA ASN A 304 3.15 19.86 9.44
C ASN A 304 4.53 20.53 9.44
N ALA A 305 4.56 21.84 9.67
CA ALA A 305 5.79 22.62 9.73
C ALA A 305 6.48 22.57 11.11
N ASN A 306 5.92 21.87 12.10
CA ASN A 306 6.45 21.84 13.46
C ASN A 306 7.68 20.92 13.59
N THR A 307 8.86 21.48 13.35
CA THR A 307 10.16 20.79 13.44
C THR A 307 10.53 20.30 14.84
N ARG A 308 9.79 20.69 15.88
CA ARG A 308 9.98 20.16 17.24
C ARG A 308 9.40 18.76 17.41
N GLU A 309 8.44 18.37 16.59
CA GLU A 309 7.85 17.03 16.64
C GLU A 309 8.07 16.22 15.36
N LEU A 310 8.09 16.85 14.19
CA LEU A 310 8.33 16.16 12.92
C LEU A 310 9.84 16.14 12.65
N PRO A 311 10.50 14.97 12.63
CA PRO A 311 11.89 14.88 12.19
C PRO A 311 12.03 15.35 10.75
N PRO A 312 13.22 15.83 10.33
CA PRO A 312 13.48 16.12 8.92
C PRO A 312 13.07 14.94 8.04
N THR A 313 12.22 15.21 7.06
CA THR A 313 11.68 14.18 6.18
C THR A 313 11.56 14.70 4.76
N HIS A 314 11.72 13.81 3.79
CA HIS A 314 11.43 14.17 2.42
C HIS A 314 9.91 14.19 2.25
N LEU A 315 9.47 14.96 1.28
CA LEU A 315 8.09 14.88 0.81
C LEU A 315 8.07 14.20 -0.55
N GLY A 316 6.91 14.19 -1.17
CA GLY A 316 6.76 13.85 -2.57
C GLY A 316 7.29 14.94 -3.50
N TRP A 317 7.10 14.72 -4.79
CA TRP A 317 7.61 15.59 -5.82
C TRP A 317 7.12 17.03 -5.64
N ASN A 318 8.09 17.93 -5.62
CA ASN A 318 7.93 19.36 -5.38
C ASN A 318 7.18 19.73 -4.08
N GLY A 319 7.30 18.91 -3.04
CA GLY A 319 6.76 19.20 -1.71
C GLY A 319 5.32 18.72 -1.46
N ARG A 320 4.74 17.93 -2.37
CA ARG A 320 3.42 17.28 -2.16
C ARG A 320 3.51 16.23 -1.06
N LEU A 321 2.40 15.93 -0.39
CA LEU A 321 2.43 14.95 0.69
C LEU A 321 2.89 13.57 0.19
N ASN A 322 3.84 12.99 0.92
CA ASN A 322 4.28 11.61 0.77
C ASN A 322 4.88 11.15 2.11
N GLY A 323 4.89 9.84 2.36
CA GLY A 323 5.48 9.29 3.57
C GLY A 323 7.01 9.19 3.49
N PRO A 324 7.70 9.09 4.65
CA PRO A 324 9.16 8.98 4.73
C PRO A 324 9.78 7.77 4.01
N VAL A 325 9.01 6.72 3.73
CA VAL A 325 9.51 5.53 3.02
C VAL A 325 8.97 5.41 1.59
N ASP A 326 8.18 6.39 1.14
CA ASP A 326 7.60 6.39 -0.19
C ASP A 326 8.55 6.99 -1.22
N ASN A 327 8.26 6.81 -2.52
CA ASN A 327 9.14 7.31 -3.58
C ASN A 327 9.05 8.85 -3.70
N PRO A 328 10.14 9.62 -3.49
CA PRO A 328 10.13 11.08 -3.47
C PRO A 328 9.80 11.74 -4.82
N VAL A 329 9.74 10.99 -5.93
CA VAL A 329 9.32 11.50 -7.25
C VAL A 329 7.81 11.40 -7.49
N SER A 330 7.04 10.89 -6.52
CA SER A 330 5.58 10.76 -6.57
C SER A 330 4.94 11.55 -5.41
N ALA A 331 3.67 11.31 -5.13
CA ALA A 331 2.91 11.79 -3.97
C ALA A 331 1.84 10.73 -3.62
N CYS A 332 1.26 10.75 -2.43
CA CYS A 332 0.29 9.70 -2.03
C CYS A 332 -0.84 9.56 -3.07
N MET A 333 -1.50 10.67 -3.45
CA MET A 333 -2.58 10.62 -4.45
C MET A 333 -2.09 10.40 -5.87
N SER A 334 -0.93 10.96 -6.25
CA SER A 334 -0.27 10.72 -7.55
C SER A 334 -0.04 9.21 -7.79
N CYS A 335 0.42 8.52 -6.76
CA CYS A 335 0.66 7.08 -6.77
C CYS A 335 -0.64 6.28 -6.76
N HIS A 336 -1.58 6.64 -5.88
CA HIS A 336 -2.79 5.87 -5.68
C HIS A 336 -3.84 6.08 -6.78
N MET A 337 -3.87 7.21 -7.49
CA MET A 337 -4.85 7.41 -8.56
C MET A 337 -4.64 6.47 -9.75
N THR A 338 -3.45 5.87 -9.89
CA THR A 338 -3.19 4.82 -10.90
C THR A 338 -3.78 3.45 -10.52
N ALA A 339 -4.53 3.36 -9.42
CA ALA A 339 -5.13 2.11 -8.96
C ALA A 339 -6.29 1.70 -9.88
N GLU A 340 -6.02 0.77 -10.79
CA GLU A 340 -6.97 0.31 -11.80
C GLU A 340 -6.80 -1.18 -12.11
N ALA A 341 -7.80 -1.76 -12.74
CA ALA A 341 -7.82 -3.16 -13.16
C ALA A 341 -8.28 -3.27 -14.63
N PRO A 342 -7.44 -3.80 -15.54
CA PRO A 342 -6.01 -4.10 -15.35
C PRO A 342 -5.18 -2.83 -15.12
N ALA A 343 -4.04 -2.94 -14.46
CA ALA A 343 -3.09 -1.82 -14.29
C ALA A 343 -2.39 -1.53 -15.64
N VAL A 344 -2.77 -0.43 -16.30
CA VAL A 344 -2.31 -0.07 -17.65
C VAL A 344 -1.17 0.94 -17.62
N SER A 345 -1.09 1.75 -16.57
CA SER A 345 0.04 2.65 -16.35
C SER A 345 0.80 2.30 -15.07
N PRO A 346 2.12 2.60 -15.02
CA PRO A 346 2.87 2.45 -13.80
C PRO A 346 2.49 3.50 -12.76
N MET A 347 2.83 3.22 -11.50
CA MET A 347 2.43 4.04 -10.34
C MET A 347 3.10 5.42 -10.27
N ASN A 348 4.17 5.67 -11.02
CA ASN A 348 4.77 6.99 -11.15
C ASN A 348 5.52 7.11 -12.49
N PRO A 349 5.85 8.34 -12.95
CA PRO A 349 6.43 8.56 -14.28
C PRO A 349 7.83 7.98 -14.47
N THR A 350 8.54 7.59 -13.41
CA THR A 350 9.91 7.06 -13.48
C THR A 350 9.97 5.54 -13.66
N PHE A 351 8.85 4.85 -13.48
CA PHE A 351 8.76 3.38 -13.54
C PHE A 351 8.59 2.85 -14.98
N GLN A 352 8.98 3.64 -15.97
CA GLN A 352 8.96 3.29 -17.38
C GLN A 352 10.33 3.51 -18.00
N ALA A 353 10.63 2.78 -19.08
CA ALA A 353 11.95 2.79 -19.72
C ALA A 353 12.39 4.19 -20.19
N ASN A 354 11.44 5.02 -20.61
CA ASN A 354 11.67 6.40 -21.04
C ASN A 354 10.79 7.35 -20.21
N PRO A 355 11.22 7.73 -18.99
CA PRO A 355 10.47 8.69 -18.17
C PRO A 355 10.27 10.02 -18.91
N PRO A 356 9.10 10.67 -18.77
CA PRO A 356 8.91 11.99 -19.34
C PRO A 356 9.81 13.01 -18.61
N PRO A 357 10.20 14.12 -19.25
CA PRO A 357 10.93 15.19 -18.56
C PRO A 357 10.14 15.71 -17.36
N MET A 358 10.81 15.91 -16.21
CA MET A 358 10.17 16.46 -15.02
C MET A 358 9.45 17.77 -15.32
N GLY A 359 8.19 17.88 -14.87
CA GLY A 359 7.36 19.07 -15.07
C GLY A 359 6.76 19.22 -16.48
N SER A 360 7.04 18.30 -17.41
CA SER A 360 6.37 18.30 -18.72
C SER A 360 4.87 17.95 -18.59
N PRO A 361 4.03 18.27 -19.58
CA PRO A 361 2.63 17.85 -19.58
C PRO A 361 2.44 16.34 -19.36
N GLU A 362 3.32 15.51 -19.93
CA GLU A 362 3.30 14.05 -19.77
C GLU A 362 3.67 13.62 -18.35
N TRP A 363 4.64 14.31 -17.69
CA TRP A 363 4.93 14.09 -16.27
C TRP A 363 3.73 14.47 -15.40
N MET A 364 3.12 15.62 -15.70
CA MET A 364 1.96 16.15 -14.97
C MET A 364 0.70 15.30 -15.12
N ARG A 365 0.66 14.32 -16.04
CA ARG A 365 -0.37 13.28 -16.04
C ARG A 365 -0.45 12.56 -14.68
N TRP A 366 0.67 12.30 -14.02
CA TRP A 366 0.70 11.70 -12.67
C TRP A 366 0.39 12.69 -11.55
N PHE A 367 0.10 13.95 -11.85
CA PHE A 367 -0.24 14.98 -10.85
C PHE A 367 -1.56 15.67 -11.18
N GLN A 368 -2.46 14.97 -11.86
CA GLN A 368 -3.85 15.40 -12.05
C GLN A 368 -4.73 15.05 -10.85
N ASN A 369 -5.90 15.69 -10.77
CA ASN A 369 -6.95 15.29 -9.82
C ASN A 369 -7.93 14.37 -10.54
N GLU A 370 -7.95 13.10 -10.14
CA GLU A 370 -8.82 12.08 -10.71
C GLU A 370 -10.05 11.88 -9.79
N PRO A 371 -11.28 12.09 -10.28
CA PRO A 371 -12.47 11.86 -9.47
C PRO A 371 -12.62 10.40 -9.04
N ALA A 372 -13.10 10.19 -7.81
CA ALA A 372 -13.44 8.87 -7.29
C ALA A 372 -14.21 8.01 -8.31
N GLY A 373 -13.78 6.75 -8.42
CA GLY A 373 -14.29 5.77 -9.38
C GLY A 373 -13.90 6.00 -10.84
N GLN A 374 -13.12 7.02 -11.19
CA GLN A 374 -12.53 7.12 -12.54
C GLN A 374 -11.21 6.36 -12.64
N PRO A 375 -10.99 5.61 -13.74
CA PRO A 375 -9.70 4.98 -13.99
C PRO A 375 -8.68 6.01 -14.48
N PHE A 376 -7.42 5.77 -14.20
CA PHE A 376 -6.31 6.59 -14.70
C PHE A 376 -6.10 6.42 -16.22
N ASP A 377 -6.48 5.26 -16.76
CA ASP A 377 -6.55 4.98 -18.19
C ASP A 377 -8.00 4.75 -18.68
N PRO A 378 -8.79 5.83 -18.87
CA PRO A 378 -10.17 5.73 -19.38
C PRO A 378 -10.26 4.95 -20.70
N GLY A 379 -11.23 4.04 -20.76
CA GLY A 379 -11.46 3.17 -21.92
C GLY A 379 -10.49 1.98 -22.04
N LYS A 380 -9.49 1.89 -21.17
CA LYS A 380 -8.55 0.74 -21.11
C LYS A 380 -8.57 0.00 -19.78
N ALA A 381 -9.02 0.65 -18.70
CA ALA A 381 -9.07 0.04 -17.38
C ALA A 381 -10.34 0.44 -16.62
N LEU A 382 -10.60 -0.30 -15.53
CA LEU A 382 -11.63 -0.01 -14.54
C LEU A 382 -10.97 0.54 -13.28
N SER A 383 -11.56 1.55 -12.67
CA SER A 383 -11.06 2.12 -11.42
C SER A 383 -11.21 1.15 -10.27
N THR A 384 -10.16 1.07 -9.46
CA THR A 384 -10.23 0.49 -8.10
C THR A 384 -10.29 1.58 -7.03
N ASP A 385 -10.66 2.80 -7.46
CA ASP A 385 -10.95 3.97 -6.64
C ASP A 385 -9.89 4.23 -5.58
N TYR A 386 -8.67 4.49 -6.07
CA TYR A 386 -7.47 4.75 -5.27
C TYR A 386 -6.94 3.58 -4.42
N SER A 387 -7.58 2.40 -4.41
CA SER A 387 -7.11 1.23 -3.65
C SER A 387 -6.12 0.39 -4.47
N LEU A 388 -4.83 0.68 -4.33
CA LEU A 388 -3.76 -0.14 -4.90
C LEU A 388 -3.77 -1.59 -4.39
N GLN A 389 -4.26 -1.85 -3.17
CA GLN A 389 -4.40 -3.22 -2.67
C GLN A 389 -5.54 -3.97 -3.38
N LEU A 390 -6.63 -3.29 -3.73
CA LEU A 390 -7.69 -3.88 -4.54
C LEU A 390 -7.20 -4.15 -5.97
N ALA A 391 -6.51 -3.19 -6.60
CA ALA A 391 -5.85 -3.38 -7.89
C ALA A 391 -4.91 -4.60 -7.82
N GLY A 392 -3.89 -4.56 -6.98
CA GLY A 392 -2.92 -5.64 -6.85
C GLY A 392 -3.55 -6.99 -6.55
N GLY A 393 -4.61 -7.05 -5.72
CA GLY A 393 -5.35 -8.27 -5.46
C GLY A 393 -6.06 -8.84 -6.69
N LEU A 394 -6.69 -7.99 -7.51
CA LEU A 394 -7.28 -8.40 -8.78
C LEU A 394 -6.22 -8.89 -9.77
N GLN A 395 -5.12 -8.16 -9.92
CA GLN A 395 -4.01 -8.59 -10.78
C GLN A 395 -3.43 -9.92 -10.33
N ASN A 396 -3.16 -10.10 -9.04
CA ASN A 396 -2.67 -11.35 -8.47
C ASN A 396 -3.64 -12.53 -8.71
N PHE A 397 -4.95 -12.30 -8.57
CA PHE A 397 -5.95 -13.32 -8.87
C PHE A 397 -5.93 -13.74 -10.34
N TYR A 398 -5.90 -12.78 -11.27
CA TYR A 398 -5.89 -13.11 -12.70
C TYR A 398 -4.57 -13.75 -13.12
N ASP A 399 -3.43 -13.29 -12.57
CA ASP A 399 -2.13 -13.94 -12.78
C ASP A 399 -2.15 -15.39 -12.28
N TRP A 400 -2.60 -15.62 -11.04
CA TRP A 400 -2.79 -16.96 -10.50
C TRP A 400 -3.72 -17.79 -11.40
N LYS A 401 -4.84 -17.24 -11.85
CA LYS A 401 -5.81 -17.97 -12.68
C LYS A 401 -5.24 -18.36 -14.05
N CYS A 402 -4.42 -17.51 -14.67
CA CYS A 402 -3.73 -17.83 -15.93
C CYS A 402 -2.59 -18.85 -15.70
N ASN A 403 -1.78 -18.66 -14.66
CA ASN A 403 -0.52 -19.41 -14.48
C ASN A 403 -0.66 -20.70 -13.66
N GLN A 404 -1.60 -20.77 -12.70
CA GLN A 404 -1.69 -21.82 -11.68
C GLN A 404 -3.10 -22.39 -11.52
N GLY A 405 -4.15 -21.58 -11.63
CA GLY A 405 -5.56 -21.99 -11.57
C GLY A 405 -6.09 -22.60 -12.87
N GLY A 406 -5.26 -22.62 -13.92
CA GLY A 406 -5.62 -23.02 -15.29
C GLY A 406 -4.70 -24.08 -15.93
N VAL A 407 -3.68 -24.56 -15.22
CA VAL A 407 -2.70 -25.57 -15.71
C VAL A 407 -2.58 -26.61 -14.61
N PHE A 408 -3.40 -27.67 -14.58
CA PHE A 408 -2.93 -29.01 -14.96
C PHE A 408 -3.99 -29.91 -15.62
N VAL A 409 -5.19 -29.41 -15.95
CA VAL A 409 -6.19 -30.32 -16.55
C VAL A 409 -5.95 -30.57 -18.05
N ASN A 410 -5.31 -29.67 -18.82
CA ASN A 410 -5.07 -29.90 -20.27
C ASN A 410 -3.87 -29.13 -20.88
N GLY A 411 -2.70 -29.13 -20.24
CA GLY A 411 -1.41 -28.87 -20.94
C GLY A 411 -1.23 -27.56 -21.72
N GLY A 412 -1.88 -26.45 -21.33
CA GLY A 412 -1.67 -25.13 -21.92
C GLY A 412 -2.31 -24.01 -21.09
N ASP A 413 -1.83 -22.78 -21.26
CA ASP A 413 -2.29 -21.58 -20.55
C ASP A 413 -3.81 -21.36 -20.74
N ALA A 414 -4.54 -21.22 -19.64
CA ALA A 414 -5.99 -21.08 -19.66
C ALA A 414 -6.46 -19.77 -20.31
N CYS A 415 -5.59 -18.76 -20.38
CA CYS A 415 -5.84 -17.46 -20.98
C CYS A 415 -5.58 -17.46 -22.50
N THR A 416 -4.85 -18.46 -23.02
CA THR A 416 -4.68 -18.70 -24.47
C THR A 416 -5.67 -19.73 -25.04
N ASN A 417 -6.14 -20.70 -24.25
CA ASN A 417 -6.93 -21.84 -24.76
C ASN A 417 -8.45 -21.80 -24.55
N ARG A 418 -9.03 -20.73 -24.01
CA ARG A 418 -10.49 -20.63 -23.87
C ARG A 418 -11.01 -19.28 -24.32
N ALA A 419 -11.39 -19.20 -25.60
CA ALA A 419 -12.21 -18.13 -26.18
C ALA A 419 -13.55 -17.87 -25.45
N ASN A 420 -13.92 -18.71 -24.46
CA ASN A 420 -15.19 -18.67 -23.74
C ASN A 420 -15.05 -18.58 -22.20
N VAL A 421 -13.88 -18.28 -21.62
CA VAL A 421 -13.91 -17.82 -20.22
C VAL A 421 -14.46 -16.40 -20.23
N ARG A 422 -15.68 -16.22 -19.72
CA ARG A 422 -16.21 -14.91 -19.32
C ARG A 422 -15.41 -14.39 -18.11
N LEU A 423 -14.11 -14.14 -18.27
CA LEU A 423 -13.40 -13.26 -17.36
C LEU A 423 -13.93 -11.86 -17.68
N GLN A 424 -14.50 -11.18 -16.70
CA GLN A 424 -15.03 -9.83 -16.89
C GLN A 424 -13.94 -8.77 -17.17
N LEU A 425 -12.69 -9.17 -17.39
CA LEU A 425 -11.69 -8.36 -18.10
C LEU A 425 -12.04 -8.14 -19.58
N ASN A 426 -12.97 -8.92 -20.17
CA ASN A 426 -13.45 -8.75 -21.55
C ASN A 426 -14.16 -7.40 -21.82
N ALA A 427 -14.33 -6.54 -20.81
CA ALA A 427 -14.77 -5.16 -21.01
C ALA A 427 -13.63 -4.23 -21.49
N VAL A 428 -12.39 -4.70 -21.52
CA VAL A 428 -11.23 -3.94 -22.00
C VAL A 428 -10.98 -4.23 -23.49
N PRO A 429 -11.05 -3.23 -24.39
CA PRO A 429 -10.73 -3.44 -25.79
C PRO A 429 -9.20 -3.52 -25.98
N LYS A 430 -8.72 -4.65 -26.55
CA LYS A 430 -7.37 -4.91 -27.11
C LYS A 430 -6.30 -5.37 -26.09
N PRO A 431 -5.24 -6.09 -26.53
CA PRO A 431 -4.12 -6.43 -25.66
C PRO A 431 -3.39 -5.14 -25.27
N VAL A 432 -3.51 -4.78 -23.99
CA VAL A 432 -2.79 -3.67 -23.37
C VAL A 432 -1.67 -4.27 -22.52
N LYS A 433 -0.48 -3.64 -22.52
CA LYS A 433 0.59 -4.03 -21.60
C LYS A 433 0.08 -3.85 -20.16
N ILE A 434 0.09 -4.93 -19.38
CA ILE A 434 -0.30 -4.91 -17.98
C ILE A 434 0.95 -4.66 -17.14
N PHE A 435 0.93 -3.63 -16.32
CA PHE A 435 1.94 -3.39 -15.29
C PHE A 435 1.60 -4.18 -14.03
N LYS A 436 2.60 -4.69 -13.32
CA LYS A 436 2.39 -5.17 -11.95
C LYS A 436 2.20 -3.96 -11.05
N VAL A 437 1.30 -4.04 -10.08
CA VAL A 437 1.17 -3.01 -9.05
C VAL A 437 2.36 -3.17 -8.10
N THR A 438 3.45 -2.47 -8.40
CA THR A 438 4.69 -2.48 -7.62
C THR A 438 5.11 -1.07 -7.20
N ARG A 439 5.56 -0.95 -5.95
CA ARG A 439 6.03 0.32 -5.39
C ARG A 439 7.50 0.61 -5.71
N ASP A 440 8.18 -0.33 -6.34
CA ASP A 440 9.57 -0.24 -6.79
C ASP A 440 9.79 -1.24 -7.95
N PRO A 441 10.24 -0.81 -9.14
CA PRO A 441 10.54 -1.68 -10.28
C PRO A 441 11.64 -2.70 -9.98
N GLY A 442 12.51 -2.42 -9.01
CA GLY A 442 13.53 -3.38 -8.57
C GLY A 442 12.95 -4.66 -7.97
N LEU A 443 11.63 -4.71 -7.69
CA LEU A 443 10.91 -5.92 -7.32
C LEU A 443 10.58 -6.82 -8.51
N ASP A 444 10.50 -6.27 -9.73
CA ASP A 444 10.19 -7.05 -10.94
C ASP A 444 11.39 -7.88 -11.42
N ASP A 445 12.60 -7.53 -10.97
CA ASP A 445 13.85 -8.23 -11.27
C ASP A 445 14.16 -9.40 -10.30
N ILE A 446 13.30 -9.67 -9.30
CA ILE A 446 13.53 -10.69 -8.24
C ILE A 446 13.10 -12.11 -8.71
N HIS A 447 12.73 -12.26 -9.98
CA HIS A 447 12.22 -13.51 -10.58
C HIS A 447 13.29 -14.44 -11.13
#